data_AF-A0A6I2X4D8-F1
#
_entry.id   AF-A0A6I2X4D8-F1
#
_cell.length_a   1.000
_cell.length_b   1.000
_cell.length_c   1.000
_cell.angle_alpha   90.00
_cell.angle_beta   90.00
_cell.angle_gamma   90.00
#
_symmetry.space_group_name_H-M   'P 1'
#
loop_
_entity.id
_entity.type
_entity.pdbx_description
1 polymer ?
#
loop_
_entity_poly.entity_id
_entity_poly.type
_entity_poly.pdbx_seq_one_letter_code
_entity_poly.pdbx_strand_id
1 'polypeptide(L)'
;MPLDLPTLRSQWNQVLDHLERTDRVTWIAFFDARLAALDGTTLTLDFSDSRKFGAPHEYSAVRDRQIQSLVAAIFSITGEMLEVVEK
;
A
#
# COMPACT_ATOMS: atom_id res chain seq x y z
N MET A 1 -20.27 4.57 6.79
CA MET A 1 -19.22 5.58 7.08
C MET A 1 -18.13 5.30 6.07
N PRO A 2 -17.74 6.28 5.23
CA PRO A 2 -16.61 6.10 4.32
C PRO A 2 -15.33 5.81 5.12
N LEU A 3 -14.38 5.09 4.53
CA LEU A 3 -13.08 4.86 5.16
C LEU A 3 -12.27 6.16 5.24
N ASP A 4 -11.92 6.58 6.45
CA ASP A 4 -11.05 7.75 6.67
C ASP A 4 -9.60 7.34 6.93
N LEU A 5 -8.65 8.22 6.59
CA LEU A 5 -7.21 8.03 6.80
C LEU A 5 -6.83 7.55 8.22
N PRO A 6 -7.32 8.14 9.33
CA PRO A 6 -7.00 7.66 10.68
C PRO A 6 -7.47 6.22 10.93
N THR A 7 -8.63 5.84 10.41
CA THR A 7 -9.19 4.49 10.54
C THR A 7 -8.37 3.47 9.76
N LEU A 8 -7.97 3.80 8.53
CA LEU A 8 -7.05 2.98 7.75
C LEU A 8 -5.68 2.87 8.45
N ARG A 9 -5.18 3.97 9.02
CA ARG A 9 -3.90 4.01 9.70
C ARG A 9 -3.86 3.15 10.97
N SER A 10 -4.97 3.05 11.70
CA SER A 10 -5.11 2.08 12.81
C SER A 10 -5.13 0.62 12.32
N GLN A 11 -5.62 0.37 11.11
CA GLN A 11 -5.68 -0.98 10.50
C GLN A 11 -4.46 -1.32 9.64
N TRP A 12 -3.59 -0.35 9.36
CA TRP A 12 -2.47 -0.50 8.42
C TRP A 12 -1.52 -1.63 8.80
N ASN A 13 -1.23 -1.79 10.10
CA ASN A 13 -0.42 -2.92 10.57
C ASN A 13 -1.06 -4.28 10.25
N GLN A 14 -2.39 -4.38 10.28
CA GLN A 14 -3.09 -5.62 9.92
C GLN A 14 -3.02 -5.88 8.41
N VAL A 15 -3.11 -4.83 7.59
CA VAL A 15 -2.89 -4.92 6.13
C VAL A 15 -1.48 -5.42 5.83
N LEU A 16 -0.47 -4.84 6.49
CA LEU A 16 0.92 -5.25 6.32
C LEU A 16 1.17 -6.69 6.82
N ASP A 17 0.61 -7.10 7.96
CA ASP A 17 0.72 -8.48 8.45
C ASP A 17 0.06 -9.48 7.49
N HIS A 18 -1.12 -9.14 6.93
CA HIS A 18 -1.76 -9.96 5.91
C HIS A 18 -0.88 -10.08 4.66
N LEU A 19 -0.35 -8.95 4.19
CA LEU A 19 0.52 -8.89 3.01
C LEU A 19 1.83 -9.66 3.24
N GLU A 20 2.42 -9.61 4.44
CA GLU A 20 3.60 -10.40 4.80
C GLU A 20 3.32 -11.91 4.71
N ARG A 21 2.14 -12.34 5.12
CA ARG A 21 1.75 -13.76 5.08
C ARG A 21 1.48 -14.23 3.66
N THR A 22 0.90 -13.39 2.80
CA THR A 22 0.49 -13.76 1.44
C THR A 22 1.61 -13.53 0.41
N ASP A 23 2.30 -12.39 0.47
CA ASP A 23 3.29 -11.97 -0.52
C ASP A 23 4.40 -11.12 0.12
N ARG A 24 5.40 -11.81 0.68
CA ARG A 24 6.55 -11.17 1.35
C ARG A 24 7.32 -10.21 0.45
N VAL A 25 7.38 -10.47 -0.85
CA VAL A 25 8.09 -9.61 -1.81
C VAL A 25 7.39 -8.27 -1.92
N THR A 26 6.06 -8.28 -2.05
CA THR A 26 5.24 -7.07 -2.02
C THR A 26 5.36 -6.38 -0.67
N TRP A 27 5.34 -7.13 0.44
CA TRP A 27 5.54 -6.55 1.76
C TRP A 27 6.87 -5.79 1.87
N ILE A 28 8.00 -6.36 1.44
CA ILE A 28 9.31 -5.66 1.45
C ILE A 28 9.29 -4.38 0.59
N ALA A 29 8.49 -4.34 -0.48
CA ALA A 29 8.40 -3.16 -1.33
C ALA A 29 7.51 -2.03 -0.75
N PHE A 30 6.62 -2.34 0.19
CA PHE A 30 5.60 -1.41 0.73
C PHE A 30 5.63 -1.24 2.26
N PHE A 31 6.40 -2.02 3.01
CA PHE A 31 6.43 -1.93 4.49
C PHE A 31 6.90 -0.56 4.98
N ASP A 32 7.77 0.10 4.21
CA ASP A 32 8.31 1.44 4.50
C ASP A 32 7.40 2.56 3.96
N ALA A 33 6.37 2.22 3.19
CA ALA A 33 5.43 3.19 2.64
C ALA A 33 4.61 3.84 3.76
N ARG A 34 4.49 5.17 3.71
CA ARG A 34 3.67 5.94 4.66
C ARG A 34 2.35 6.34 4.03
N LEU A 35 1.26 6.20 4.78
CA LEU A 35 -0.05 6.70 4.39
C LEU A 35 -0.03 8.24 4.41
N ALA A 36 0.09 8.85 3.24
CA ALA A 36 0.22 10.30 3.09
C ALA A 36 -1.15 10.99 3.09
N ALA A 37 -2.10 10.45 2.33
CA ALA A 37 -3.46 10.97 2.22
C ALA A 37 -4.42 9.85 1.81
N LEU A 38 -5.69 9.98 2.17
CA LEU A 38 -6.78 9.16 1.65
C LEU A 38 -7.90 10.11 1.25
N ASP A 39 -8.22 10.13 -0.04
CA ASP A 39 -9.29 10.96 -0.60
C ASP A 39 -10.35 10.03 -1.20
N GLY A 40 -11.42 9.78 -0.44
CA GLY A 40 -12.45 8.80 -0.80
C GLY A 40 -11.88 7.39 -0.98
N THR A 41 -11.67 6.99 -2.23
CA THR A 41 -11.10 5.68 -2.61
C THR A 41 -9.63 5.75 -3.00
N THR A 42 -9.01 6.94 -3.06
CA THR A 42 -7.62 7.09 -3.52
C THR A 42 -6.68 7.21 -2.33
N LEU A 43 -5.88 6.16 -2.10
CA LEU A 43 -4.84 6.10 -1.09
C LEU A 43 -3.50 6.57 -1.66
N THR A 44 -3.00 7.70 -1.17
CA THR A 44 -1.66 8.18 -1.51
C THR A 44 -0.64 7.63 -0.54
N LEU A 45 0.36 6.92 -1.08
CA LEU A 45 1.52 6.42 -0.37
C LEU A 45 2.74 7.29 -0.66
N ASP A 46 3.45 7.67 0.39
CA ASP A 46 4.73 8.36 0.30
C ASP A 46 5.88 7.38 0.54
N PHE A 47 6.79 7.30 -0.44
CA PHE A 47 8.01 6.48 -0.41
C PHE A 47 9.27 7.34 -0.26
N SER A 48 9.14 8.55 0.31
CA SER A 48 10.26 9.49 0.42
C SER A 48 11.43 8.93 1.25
N ASP A 49 11.16 7.98 2.14
CA ASP A 49 12.17 7.30 2.97
C ASP A 49 12.89 6.17 2.18
N SER A 50 12.14 5.37 1.41
CA SER A 50 12.67 4.24 0.63
C SER A 50 13.50 4.65 -0.60
N ARG A 51 13.29 5.88 -1.11
CA ARG A 51 13.97 6.40 -2.33
C ARG A 51 15.48 6.59 -2.18
N LYS A 52 16.05 6.30 -1.01
CA LYS A 52 17.51 6.27 -0.81
C LYS A 52 18.24 5.13 -1.54
N PHE A 53 17.56 4.12 -2.10
CA PHE A 53 18.24 2.91 -2.59
C PHE A 53 17.83 2.30 -3.97
N GLY A 54 17.00 2.92 -4.82
CA GLY A 54 16.57 2.26 -6.06
C GLY A 54 16.39 3.15 -7.28
N ALA A 55 17.03 2.79 -8.39
CA ALA A 55 16.95 3.47 -9.68
C ALA A 55 15.51 3.47 -10.25
N PRO A 56 15.06 4.55 -10.91
CA PRO A 56 13.65 4.82 -11.19
C PRO A 56 13.03 4.09 -12.40
N HIS A 57 13.62 3.03 -12.97
CA HIS A 57 13.23 2.65 -14.35
C HIS A 57 13.14 1.18 -14.73
N GLU A 58 13.09 0.25 -13.78
CA GLU A 58 12.90 -1.16 -14.16
C GLU A 58 11.79 -1.78 -13.30
N TYR A 59 10.89 -2.51 -13.96
CA TYR A 59 9.83 -3.35 -13.39
C TYR A 59 8.43 -2.75 -13.18
N SER A 60 7.86 -2.09 -14.20
CA SER A 60 6.43 -1.73 -14.22
C SER A 60 5.52 -2.95 -13.97
N ALA A 61 5.76 -4.08 -14.65
CA ALA A 61 4.91 -5.27 -14.50
C ALA A 61 4.94 -5.91 -13.10
N VAL A 62 6.07 -5.84 -12.39
CA VAL A 62 6.16 -6.32 -11.00
C VAL A 62 5.45 -5.33 -10.09
N ARG A 63 5.55 -4.03 -10.37
CA ARG A 63 4.87 -2.98 -9.61
C ARG A 63 3.36 -3.09 -9.72
N ASP A 64 2.81 -3.33 -10.91
CA ASP A 64 1.38 -3.57 -11.11
C ASP A 64 0.88 -4.73 -10.24
N ARG A 65 1.58 -5.88 -10.27
CA ARG A 65 1.23 -7.04 -9.44
C ARG A 65 1.31 -6.72 -7.95
N GLN A 66 2.35 -6.01 -7.52
CA GLN A 66 2.52 -5.61 -6.13
C GLN A 66 1.40 -4.68 -5.65
N ILE A 67 1.01 -3.69 -6.46
CA ILE A 67 -0.11 -2.81 -6.18
C ILE A 67 -1.40 -3.61 -6.06
N GLN A 68 -1.66 -4.56 -6.98
CA GLN A 68 -2.84 -5.43 -6.90
C GLN A 68 -2.87 -6.27 -5.60
N SER A 69 -1.74 -6.85 -5.20
CA SER A 69 -1.62 -7.59 -3.94
C SER A 69 -1.90 -6.70 -2.72
N LEU A 70 -1.40 -5.45 -2.73
CA LEU A 70 -1.67 -4.50 -1.66
C LEU A 70 -3.14 -4.10 -1.60
N VAL A 71 -3.76 -3.78 -2.73
CA VAL A 71 -5.19 -3.43 -2.82
C VAL A 71 -6.05 -4.58 -2.32
N ALA A 72 -5.72 -5.82 -2.69
CA ALA A 72 -6.42 -7.01 -2.21
C ALA A 72 -6.29 -7.20 -0.69
N ALA A 73 -5.11 -6.94 -0.13
CA ALA A 73 -4.87 -6.99 1.32
C ALA A 73 -5.67 -5.89 2.05
N ILE A 74 -5.68 -4.66 1.53
CA ILE A 74 -6.49 -3.56 2.07
C ILE A 74 -7.96 -3.95 2.06
N PHE A 75 -8.49 -4.40 0.92
CA PHE A 75 -9.88 -4.82 0.79
C PHE A 75 -10.25 -5.95 1.77
N SER A 76 -9.35 -6.92 1.99
CA SER A 76 -9.60 -8.02 2.93
C SER A 76 -9.71 -7.56 4.38
N ILE A 77 -9.05 -6.47 4.76
CA ILE A 77 -9.05 -5.93 6.13
C ILE A 77 -10.14 -4.86 6.31
N THR A 78 -10.27 -3.94 5.37
CA THR A 78 -11.16 -2.78 5.48
C THR A 78 -12.52 -2.99 4.81
N GLY A 79 -12.63 -3.94 3.89
CA GLY A 79 -13.81 -4.16 3.04
C GLY A 79 -13.96 -3.15 1.89
N GLU A 80 -13.01 -2.21 1.74
CA GLU A 80 -13.10 -1.10 0.79
C GLU A 80 -12.03 -1.25 -0.31
N MET A 81 -12.45 -1.09 -1.57
CA MET A 81 -11.53 -1.15 -2.70
C MET A 81 -10.89 0.22 -2.90
N LEU A 82 -9.61 0.32 -2.56
CA LEU A 82 -8.83 1.55 -2.70
C LEU A 82 -7.93 1.50 -3.94
N GLU A 83 -7.77 2.65 -4.58
CA GLU A 83 -6.76 2.87 -5.60
C GLU A 83 -5.49 3.42 -4.93
N VAL A 84 -4.36 2.74 -5.12
CA VAL A 84 -3.09 3.15 -4.52
C VAL A 84 -2.32 3.99 -5.52
N VAL A 85 -1.97 5.21 -5.11
CA VAL A 85 -1.15 6.15 -5.88
C VAL A 85 0.12 6.49 -5.12
N GLU A 86 1.23 6.65 -5.84
CA GLU A 86 2.54 6.95 -5.27
C GLU A 86 2.82 8.46 -5.39
N LYS A 87 3.37 9.07 -4.34
CA LYS A 87 3.82 10.47 -4.33
C LYS A 87 5.33 10.60 -4.53
#